data_AF-A0A4P7CF79-F1
#
_entry.id   AF-A0A4P7CF79-F1
#
_cell.length_a   1.000
_cell.length_b   1.000
_cell.length_c   1.000
_cell.angle_alpha   90.00
_cell.angle_beta   90.00
_cell.angle_gamma   90.00
#
_symmetry.space_group_name_H-M   'P 1'
#
loop_
_entity.id
_entity.type
_entity.pdbx_description
1 polymer ?
#
loop_
_entity_poly.entity_id
_entity_poly.type
_entity_poly.pdbx_seq_one_letter_code
_entity_poly.pdbx_strand_id
1 'polypeptide(L)'
;MNPQPNILKARLASIFKDSLDGDKLSKSINYTILGLIALSMVSIFLSTYENINQQYGFWLNLIDYITLAFFSVEVSLRIWCADLIDKKYQGVMGRIKYCFSFFGLMDILSTYTFFLTFIFPISPVTVQLLRVLRLCRIFRYLKSIQILARAFSAKKDEMKVSLEFLVIVTLILSFILYFVEHQAQPEVYNNGLTSVVWAFLQYIGDPGGLSDTPPITTIGRIIASIIGVLTIAIFAVPAGLIASAFSEIMQEDKATEEFANFKSRILHSFRFNYDRHNTQLYYVPRYQPLSTILTRKYISETEIIKTVGDSDCFHLYNLANAISPAENPTDKIVVVNYKKNRPYGCCIDRGSKITIMSTSGFAEPVTSWFAYHIAKIGGFNFIAKEVETDPDDPISYYLVNDEKKCPNFALFLDDINKLANHEGSWVFPILGAVAPSERPSQFHFCYSPEKSDTSYGNAKSTIKNSEQFEAMYQAFASAVEEHYQLKCDKNQYFNITSKNIARFIQADNSCTLRINTKLFVFDTKSIAYAKLIADMFNQYLEPDVVKAIPTEMLSRCKEAFGMEGYEDTLI
;
A
#
# COMPACT_ATOMS: atom_id res chain seq x y z
N MET A 1 -13.45 21.07 -1.01
CA MET A 1 -13.53 19.97 -1.99
C MET A 1 -12.37 20.11 -2.96
N ASN A 2 -11.35 19.26 -2.89
CA ASN A 2 -10.32 19.22 -3.93
C ASN A 2 -10.93 18.55 -5.18
N PRO A 3 -10.85 19.16 -6.37
CA PRO A 3 -11.33 18.52 -7.60
C PRO A 3 -10.57 17.21 -7.80
N GLN A 4 -11.29 16.13 -8.12
CA GLN A 4 -10.67 14.85 -8.45
C GLN A 4 -9.65 15.07 -9.57
N PRO A 5 -8.40 14.57 -9.43
CA PRO A 5 -7.37 14.80 -10.43
C PRO A 5 -7.79 14.16 -11.75
N ASN A 6 -7.62 14.90 -12.86
CA ASN A 6 -7.79 14.35 -14.21
C ASN A 6 -7.03 13.03 -14.33
N ILE A 7 -7.71 11.97 -14.79
CA ILE A 7 -7.17 10.60 -14.92
C ILE A 7 -5.82 10.60 -15.66
N LEU A 8 -5.69 11.43 -16.70
CA LEU A 8 -4.45 11.61 -17.47
C LEU A 8 -3.30 12.13 -16.59
N LYS A 9 -3.58 13.11 -15.73
CA LYS A 9 -2.58 13.71 -14.84
C LYS A 9 -2.11 12.73 -13.77
N ALA A 10 -3.04 11.95 -13.21
CA ALA A 10 -2.72 10.88 -12.27
C ALA A 10 -1.85 9.80 -12.92
N ARG A 11 -2.14 9.43 -14.17
CA ARG A 11 -1.35 8.45 -14.94
C ARG A 11 0.03 8.97 -15.33
N LEU A 12 0.17 10.25 -15.66
CA LEU A 12 1.49 10.86 -15.90
C LEU A 12 2.30 10.95 -14.61
N ALA A 13 1.66 11.32 -13.50
CA ALA A 13 2.31 11.36 -12.19
C ALA A 13 2.83 9.98 -11.76
N SER A 14 2.10 8.90 -12.04
CA SER A 14 2.57 7.54 -11.74
C SER A 14 3.74 7.11 -12.64
N ILE A 15 3.75 7.52 -13.91
CA ILE A 15 4.87 7.26 -14.83
C ILE A 15 6.16 7.97 -14.40
N PHE A 16 6.05 9.23 -13.95
CA PHE A 16 7.19 10.06 -13.56
C PHE A 16 7.61 9.92 -12.08
N LYS A 17 6.93 9.06 -11.32
CA LYS A 17 7.36 8.71 -9.96
C LYS A 17 8.69 7.97 -10.06
N ASP A 18 9.67 8.36 -9.24
CA ASP A 18 11.11 8.03 -9.36
C ASP A 18 11.48 6.53 -9.13
N SER A 19 10.63 5.59 -9.51
CA SER A 19 10.85 4.15 -9.41
C SER A 19 10.89 3.51 -10.79
N LEU A 20 11.92 2.69 -11.04
CA LEU A 20 11.98 1.81 -12.20
C LEU A 20 10.95 0.65 -12.12
N ASP A 21 10.18 0.56 -11.05
CA ASP A 21 9.26 -0.56 -10.75
C ASP A 21 7.80 -0.33 -11.16
N GLY A 22 7.54 0.63 -12.06
CA GLY A 22 6.20 0.88 -12.60
C GLY A 22 5.74 -0.12 -13.67
N ASP A 23 4.54 0.10 -14.20
CA ASP A 23 3.97 -0.64 -15.33
C ASP A 23 4.96 -0.74 -16.51
N LYS A 24 4.76 -1.74 -17.39
CA LYS A 24 5.59 -1.94 -18.60
C LYS A 24 5.82 -0.64 -19.40
N LEU A 25 4.81 0.24 -19.44
CA LEU A 25 4.90 1.56 -20.07
C LEU A 25 5.82 2.55 -19.33
N SER A 26 5.73 2.61 -17.99
CA SER A 26 6.61 3.47 -17.19
C SER A 26 8.07 3.03 -17.33
N LYS A 27 8.33 1.71 -17.28
CA LYS A 27 9.66 1.13 -17.55
C LYS A 27 10.19 1.55 -18.91
N SER A 28 9.39 1.39 -19.97
CA SER A 28 9.80 1.77 -21.33
C SER A 28 10.17 3.26 -21.42
N ILE A 29 9.35 4.15 -20.87
CA ILE A 29 9.60 5.60 -20.89
C ILE A 29 10.90 5.94 -20.14
N ASN A 30 11.12 5.35 -18.96
CA ASN A 30 12.32 5.57 -18.16
C ASN A 30 13.59 5.09 -18.90
N TYR A 31 13.54 3.93 -19.55
CA TYR A 31 14.66 3.45 -20.37
C TYR A 31 14.91 4.31 -21.62
N THR A 32 13.85 4.82 -22.28
CA THR A 32 13.99 5.76 -23.39
C THR A 32 14.66 7.06 -22.94
N ILE A 33 14.25 7.60 -21.79
CA ILE A 33 14.87 8.80 -21.22
C ILE A 33 16.35 8.55 -20.92
N LEU A 34 16.68 7.43 -20.28
CA LEU A 34 18.07 7.06 -19.99
C LEU A 34 18.90 6.92 -21.27
N GLY A 35 18.34 6.32 -22.33
CA GLY A 35 18.97 6.22 -23.64
C GLY A 35 19.24 7.59 -24.27
N LEU A 36 18.29 8.53 -24.19
CA LEU A 36 18.46 9.90 -24.68
C LEU A 36 19.52 10.68 -23.86
N ILE A 37 19.61 10.45 -22.56
CA ILE A 37 20.66 11.04 -21.71
C ILE A 37 22.03 10.53 -22.14
N ALA A 38 22.16 9.21 -22.32
CA ALA A 38 23.42 8.61 -22.78
C ALA A 38 23.81 9.12 -24.18
N LEU A 39 22.84 9.22 -25.11
CA LEU A 39 23.08 9.78 -26.44
C LEU A 39 23.53 11.25 -26.36
N SER A 40 22.90 12.07 -25.53
CA SER A 40 23.30 13.46 -25.32
C SER A 40 24.70 13.56 -24.71
N MET A 41 25.05 12.69 -23.76
CA MET A 41 26.39 12.64 -23.16
C MET A 41 27.46 12.28 -24.20
N VAL A 42 27.21 11.29 -25.04
CA VAL A 42 28.12 10.92 -26.15
C VAL A 42 28.22 12.05 -27.17
N SER A 43 27.12 12.72 -27.51
CA SER A 43 27.12 13.89 -28.42
C SER A 43 28.03 15.00 -27.89
N ILE A 44 27.88 15.37 -26.61
CA ILE A 44 28.71 16.38 -25.94
C ILE A 44 30.17 15.94 -25.94
N PHE A 45 30.46 14.68 -25.62
CA PHE A 45 31.82 14.15 -25.62
C PHE A 45 32.46 14.17 -27.02
N LEU A 46 31.73 13.78 -28.06
CA LEU A 46 32.24 13.83 -29.44
C LEU A 46 32.47 15.26 -29.92
N SER A 47 31.66 16.22 -29.46
CA SER A 47 31.80 17.64 -29.81
C SER A 47 33.11 18.27 -29.31
N THR A 48 33.80 17.64 -28.34
CA THR A 48 35.11 18.14 -27.86
C THR A 48 36.25 17.86 -28.83
N TYR A 49 36.08 16.94 -29.78
CA TYR A 49 37.09 16.64 -30.80
C TYR A 49 36.88 17.55 -32.01
N GLU A 50 37.86 18.42 -32.28
CA GLU A 50 37.77 19.42 -33.35
C GLU A 50 37.54 18.79 -34.73
N ASN A 51 38.25 17.70 -35.05
CA ASN A 51 38.08 16.95 -36.31
C ASN A 51 36.66 16.39 -36.47
N ILE A 52 36.07 15.88 -35.38
CA ILE A 52 34.72 15.29 -35.41
C ILE A 52 33.68 16.40 -35.51
N ASN A 53 33.85 17.50 -34.77
CA ASN A 53 32.91 18.62 -34.79
C ASN A 53 32.91 19.35 -36.15
N GLN A 54 34.05 19.45 -36.83
CA GLN A 54 34.12 20.02 -38.18
C GLN A 54 33.39 19.14 -39.21
N GLN A 55 33.48 17.81 -39.10
CA GLN A 55 32.89 16.88 -40.07
C GLN A 55 31.42 16.53 -39.78
N TYR A 56 31.03 16.43 -38.50
CA TYR A 56 29.72 15.96 -38.05
C TYR A 56 28.95 16.99 -37.20
N GLY A 57 29.42 18.23 -37.10
CA GLY A 57 28.83 19.26 -36.23
C GLY A 57 27.34 19.52 -36.50
N PHE A 58 26.89 19.42 -37.76
CA PHE A 58 25.46 19.53 -38.08
C PHE A 58 24.63 18.44 -37.39
N TRP A 59 25.05 17.18 -37.46
CA TRP A 59 24.35 16.05 -36.85
C TRP A 59 24.38 16.10 -35.33
N LEU A 60 25.52 16.47 -34.74
CA LEU A 60 25.67 16.63 -33.28
C LEU A 60 24.73 17.73 -32.76
N ASN A 61 24.67 18.87 -33.45
CA ASN A 61 23.74 19.95 -33.09
C ASN A 61 22.28 19.53 -33.27
N LEU A 62 21.95 18.74 -34.30
CA LEU A 62 20.58 18.23 -34.50
C LEU A 62 20.16 17.32 -33.34
N ILE A 63 21.03 16.40 -32.91
CA ILE A 63 20.80 15.54 -31.73
C ILE A 63 20.59 16.40 -30.49
N ASP A 64 21.41 17.43 -30.28
CA ASP A 64 21.30 18.35 -29.15
C ASP A 64 19.96 19.10 -29.13
N TYR A 65 19.46 19.57 -30.28
CA TYR A 65 18.15 20.24 -30.36
C TYR A 65 16.98 19.28 -30.12
N ILE A 66 17.03 18.07 -30.68
CA ILE A 66 15.98 17.05 -30.49
C ILE A 66 15.90 16.63 -29.02
N THR A 67 17.05 16.32 -28.41
CA THR A 67 17.12 15.91 -26.99
C THR A 67 16.66 17.04 -26.07
N LEU A 68 17.08 18.29 -26.34
CA LEU A 68 16.62 19.46 -25.60
C LEU A 68 15.10 19.64 -25.69
N ALA A 69 14.51 19.55 -26.89
CA ALA A 69 13.07 19.69 -27.08
C ALA A 69 12.30 18.63 -26.30
N PHE A 70 12.73 17.36 -26.40
CA PHE A 70 12.14 16.25 -25.68
C PHE A 70 12.20 16.45 -24.15
N PHE A 71 13.38 16.81 -23.64
CA PHE A 71 13.57 17.04 -22.20
C PHE A 71 12.85 18.26 -21.66
N SER A 72 12.70 19.31 -22.47
CA SER A 72 11.89 20.49 -22.12
C SER A 72 10.43 20.11 -21.89
N VAL A 73 9.86 19.28 -22.77
CA VAL A 73 8.49 18.78 -22.61
C VAL A 73 8.38 17.89 -21.37
N GLU A 74 9.31 16.96 -21.21
CA GLU A 74 9.33 16.00 -20.11
C GLU A 74 9.40 16.68 -18.73
N VAL A 75 10.34 17.61 -18.54
CA VAL A 75 10.49 18.34 -17.27
C VAL A 75 9.29 19.26 -17.01
N SER A 76 8.74 19.90 -18.05
CA SER A 76 7.54 20.73 -17.91
C SER A 76 6.33 19.91 -17.44
N LEU A 77 6.12 18.72 -18.02
CA LEU A 77 5.06 17.79 -17.61
C LEU A 77 5.26 17.31 -16.17
N ARG A 78 6.51 17.06 -15.77
CA ARG A 78 6.85 16.65 -14.41
C ARG A 78 6.55 17.74 -13.38
N ILE A 79 6.94 19.00 -13.65
CA ILE A 79 6.61 20.14 -12.79
C ILE A 79 5.08 20.33 -12.71
N TRP A 80 4.36 20.10 -13.81
CA TRP A 80 2.90 20.16 -13.83
C TRP A 80 2.23 19.08 -12.98
N CYS A 81 2.82 17.88 -12.92
CA CYS A 81 2.32 16.74 -12.12
C CYS A 81 2.88 16.70 -10.68
N ALA A 82 3.77 17.62 -10.30
CA ALA A 82 4.47 17.59 -9.01
C ALA A 82 3.53 17.55 -7.79
N ASP A 83 2.35 18.16 -7.90
CA ASP A 83 1.32 18.17 -6.86
C ASP A 83 0.68 16.81 -6.57
N LEU A 84 0.74 15.88 -7.53
CA LEU A 84 0.31 14.49 -7.37
C LEU A 84 1.46 13.56 -6.99
N ILE A 85 2.70 13.93 -7.33
CA ILE A 85 3.91 13.16 -6.96
C ILE A 85 4.10 13.23 -5.44
N ASP A 86 3.97 14.43 -4.86
CA ASP A 86 4.05 14.62 -3.42
C ASP A 86 3.08 15.72 -2.95
N LYS A 87 2.34 15.43 -1.88
CA LYS A 87 1.42 16.38 -1.24
C LYS A 87 2.13 17.68 -0.83
N LYS A 88 3.45 17.65 -0.58
CA LYS A 88 4.22 18.86 -0.24
C LYS A 88 4.32 19.89 -1.38
N TYR A 89 4.00 19.51 -2.62
CA TYR A 89 4.10 20.36 -3.80
C TYR A 89 2.74 20.81 -4.37
N GLN A 90 1.70 20.81 -3.54
CA GLN A 90 0.37 21.27 -3.97
C GLN A 90 0.31 22.79 -4.22
N GLY A 91 -0.43 23.18 -5.26
CA GLY A 91 -0.62 24.57 -5.67
C GLY A 91 0.58 25.17 -6.41
N VAL A 92 0.47 26.45 -6.80
CA VAL A 92 1.54 27.18 -7.54
C VAL A 92 2.80 27.29 -6.69
N MET A 93 2.66 27.65 -5.42
CA MET A 93 3.79 27.78 -4.49
C MET A 93 4.47 26.43 -4.20
N GLY A 94 3.69 25.34 -4.16
CA GLY A 94 4.24 23.99 -4.03
C GLY A 94 5.08 23.57 -5.23
N ARG A 95 4.68 23.94 -6.46
CA ARG A 95 5.49 23.70 -7.67
C ARG A 95 6.77 24.53 -7.70
N ILE A 96 6.72 25.78 -7.24
CA ILE A 96 7.95 26.59 -7.07
C ILE A 96 8.87 25.91 -6.05
N LYS A 97 8.33 25.39 -4.94
CA LYS A 97 9.10 24.63 -3.96
C LYS A 97 9.72 23.35 -4.55
N TYR A 98 9.05 22.69 -5.49
CA TYR A 98 9.62 21.57 -6.25
C TYR A 98 10.85 22.02 -7.06
N CYS A 99 10.77 23.15 -7.76
CA CYS A 99 11.89 23.71 -8.53
C CYS A 99 13.14 23.98 -7.68
N PHE A 100 12.96 24.32 -6.40
CA PHE A 100 14.06 24.52 -5.44
C PHE A 100 14.46 23.25 -4.66
N SER A 101 13.84 22.10 -4.93
CA SER A 101 14.28 20.82 -4.38
C SER A 101 15.53 20.33 -5.10
N PHE A 102 16.32 19.44 -4.48
CA PHE A 102 17.56 18.90 -5.08
C PHE A 102 17.33 18.35 -6.50
N PHE A 103 16.33 17.49 -6.69
CA PHE A 103 16.01 16.93 -8.01
C PHE A 103 15.37 17.94 -8.96
N GLY A 104 14.54 18.86 -8.46
CA GLY A 104 13.97 19.93 -9.30
C GLY A 104 15.04 20.90 -9.80
N LEU A 105 16.03 21.21 -8.98
CA LEU A 105 17.17 22.05 -9.36
C LEU A 105 18.03 21.33 -10.41
N MET A 106 18.24 20.02 -10.29
CA MET A 106 18.89 19.23 -11.34
C MET A 106 18.10 19.21 -12.65
N ASP A 107 16.77 19.06 -12.60
CA ASP A 107 15.91 19.11 -13.78
C ASP A 107 16.01 20.48 -14.48
N ILE A 108 16.02 21.58 -13.70
CA ILE A 108 16.10 22.93 -14.23
C ILE A 108 17.47 23.24 -14.80
N LEU A 109 18.54 22.92 -14.07
CA LEU A 109 19.91 23.13 -14.53
C LEU A 109 20.23 22.30 -15.77
N SER A 110 19.68 21.09 -15.88
CA SER A 110 19.91 20.23 -17.05
C SER A 110 19.08 20.61 -18.27
N THR A 111 17.93 21.28 -18.10
CA THR A 111 16.99 21.50 -19.22
C THR A 111 16.87 22.97 -19.60
N TYR A 112 16.73 23.86 -18.63
CA TYR A 112 16.42 25.26 -18.88
C TYR A 112 17.65 26.17 -19.02
N THR A 113 18.84 25.69 -18.69
CA THR A 113 20.09 26.46 -18.84
C THR A 113 20.36 26.90 -20.27
N PHE A 114 19.91 26.14 -21.26
CA PHE A 114 19.99 26.55 -22.66
C PHE A 114 19.16 27.81 -22.93
N PHE A 115 17.98 27.94 -22.32
CA PHE A 115 17.12 29.10 -22.58
C PHE A 115 17.71 30.40 -22.03
N LEU A 116 18.60 30.32 -21.03
CA LEU A 116 19.32 31.49 -20.50
C LEU A 116 20.19 32.16 -21.56
N THR A 117 20.67 31.44 -22.58
CA THR A 117 21.49 32.01 -23.66
C THR A 117 20.69 32.92 -24.59
N PHE A 118 19.36 32.84 -24.60
CA PHE A 118 18.51 33.78 -25.34
C PHE A 118 18.26 35.09 -24.58
N ILE A 119 18.37 35.06 -23.24
CA ILE A 119 18.07 36.21 -22.37
C ILE A 119 19.34 37.02 -22.08
N PHE A 120 20.47 36.33 -21.89
CA PHE A 120 21.74 36.96 -21.55
C PHE A 120 22.78 36.79 -22.66
N PRO A 121 23.62 37.80 -22.93
CA PRO A 121 24.78 37.67 -23.80
C PRO A 121 25.84 36.80 -23.10
N ILE A 122 25.80 35.49 -23.36
CA ILE A 122 26.67 34.49 -22.73
C ILE A 122 27.84 34.16 -23.65
N SER A 123 29.05 34.05 -23.10
CA SER A 123 30.24 33.69 -23.89
C SER A 123 30.13 32.28 -24.47
N PRO A 124 30.73 31.99 -25.64
CA PRO A 124 30.73 30.65 -26.24
C PRO A 124 31.27 29.56 -25.30
N VAL A 125 32.28 29.89 -24.49
CA VAL A 125 32.86 29.01 -23.47
C VAL A 125 31.82 28.70 -22.38
N THR A 126 31.10 29.70 -21.89
CA THR A 126 30.04 29.52 -20.91
C THR A 126 28.88 28.68 -21.49
N VAL A 127 28.54 28.84 -22.77
CA VAL A 127 27.54 27.98 -23.43
C VAL A 127 27.98 26.50 -23.42
N GLN A 128 29.27 26.22 -23.66
CA GLN A 128 29.80 24.86 -23.58
C GLN A 128 29.72 24.30 -22.14
N LEU A 129 30.04 25.10 -21.13
CA LEU A 129 29.89 24.72 -19.71
C LEU A 129 28.43 24.43 -19.33
N LEU A 130 27.47 25.23 -19.80
CA LEU A 130 26.05 24.99 -19.56
C LEU A 130 25.56 23.68 -20.20
N ARG A 131 26.16 23.24 -21.32
CA ARG A 131 25.86 21.92 -21.91
C ARG A 131 26.31 20.78 -21.00
N VAL A 132 27.41 20.93 -20.27
CA VAL A 132 27.89 19.91 -19.32
C VAL A 132 26.94 19.73 -18.14
N LEU A 133 26.23 20.78 -17.71
CA LEU A 133 25.19 20.67 -16.66
C LEU A 133 24.05 19.72 -17.03
N ARG A 134 23.87 19.40 -18.32
CA ARG A 134 22.90 18.38 -18.78
C ARG A 134 23.25 16.99 -18.25
N LEU A 135 24.54 16.72 -17.99
CA LEU A 135 25.00 15.44 -17.43
C LEU A 135 24.47 15.21 -16.01
N CYS A 136 24.23 16.28 -15.24
CA CYS A 136 23.64 16.20 -13.90
C CYS A 136 22.28 15.50 -13.88
N ARG A 137 21.58 15.44 -15.02
CA ARG A 137 20.32 14.72 -15.17
C ARG A 137 20.44 13.24 -14.83
N ILE A 138 21.60 12.62 -15.06
CA ILE A 138 21.83 11.20 -14.73
C ILE A 138 21.65 10.93 -13.24
N PHE A 139 21.98 11.89 -12.37
CA PHE A 139 21.90 11.73 -10.92
C PHE A 139 20.48 11.43 -10.44
N ARG A 140 19.45 11.87 -11.16
CA ARG A 140 18.07 11.51 -10.85
C ARG A 140 17.78 10.02 -11.05
N TYR A 141 18.40 9.41 -12.06
CA TYR A 141 18.15 8.01 -12.43
C TYR A 141 19.06 7.04 -11.69
N LEU A 142 20.08 7.55 -10.99
CA LEU A 142 20.96 6.74 -10.14
C LEU A 142 20.31 6.52 -8.77
N LYS A 143 19.89 5.27 -8.50
CA LYS A 143 19.35 4.84 -7.20
C LYS A 143 20.28 5.25 -6.04
N SER A 144 21.60 5.14 -6.21
CA SER A 144 22.58 5.53 -5.18
C SER A 144 22.51 7.02 -4.82
N ILE A 145 22.31 7.91 -5.79
CA ILE A 145 22.17 9.35 -5.52
C ILE A 145 20.80 9.64 -4.89
N GLN A 146 19.75 8.92 -5.28
CA GLN A 146 18.45 9.02 -4.62
C GLN A 146 18.51 8.62 -3.14
N ILE A 147 19.19 7.51 -2.82
CA ILE A 147 19.43 7.08 -1.44
C ILE A 147 20.26 8.13 -0.70
N LEU A 148 21.34 8.64 -1.31
CA LEU A 148 22.18 9.67 -0.69
C LEU A 148 21.41 10.97 -0.40
N ALA A 149 20.58 11.42 -1.33
CA ALA A 149 19.74 12.61 -1.15
C ALA A 149 18.70 12.40 -0.03
N ARG A 150 18.10 11.20 0.06
CA ARG A 150 17.22 10.83 1.18
C ARG A 150 17.98 10.81 2.50
N ALA A 151 19.18 10.24 2.54
CA ALA A 151 20.04 10.18 3.73
C ALA A 151 20.40 11.58 4.25
N PHE A 152 20.81 12.48 3.33
CA PHE A 152 21.09 13.87 3.68
C PHE A 152 19.84 14.58 4.21
N SER A 153 18.68 14.38 3.57
CA SER A 153 17.43 14.98 4.03
C SER A 153 16.96 14.43 5.38
N ALA A 154 17.22 13.16 5.68
CA ALA A 154 16.88 12.53 6.96
C ALA A 154 17.77 13.05 8.10
N LYS A 155 19.05 13.31 7.82
CA LYS A 155 20.04 13.74 8.82
C LYS A 155 20.33 15.24 8.83
N LYS A 156 19.58 16.04 8.06
CA LYS A 156 19.81 17.48 7.91
C LYS A 156 19.86 18.24 9.24
N ASP A 157 19.03 17.85 10.21
CA ASP A 157 18.91 18.57 11.48
C ASP A 157 20.09 18.24 12.40
N GLU A 158 20.50 16.96 12.43
CA GLU A 158 21.71 16.49 13.13
C GLU A 158 22.97 17.12 12.52
N MET A 159 23.06 17.19 11.18
CA MET A 159 24.13 17.87 10.47
C MET A 159 24.18 19.37 10.80
N LYS A 160 23.02 20.04 10.83
CA LYS A 160 22.91 21.46 11.19
C LYS A 160 23.42 21.72 12.61
N VAL A 161 23.01 20.90 13.57
CA VAL A 161 23.48 21.00 14.96
C VAL A 161 25.00 20.83 15.04
N SER A 162 25.57 19.85 14.32
CA SER A 162 27.02 19.65 14.31
C SER A 162 27.78 20.85 13.72
N LEU A 163 27.23 21.49 12.68
CA LEU A 163 27.78 22.68 12.06
C LEU A 163 27.64 23.92 12.96
N GLU A 164 26.51 24.09 13.64
CA GLU A 164 26.30 25.17 14.61
C GLU A 164 27.30 25.09 15.76
N PHE A 165 27.51 23.88 16.30
CA PHE A 165 28.52 23.65 17.33
C PHE A 165 29.94 24.01 16.84
N LEU A 166 30.30 23.56 15.63
CA LEU A 166 31.58 23.92 15.00
C LEU A 166 31.77 25.43 14.94
N VAL A 167 30.81 26.14 14.35
CA VAL A 167 30.90 27.60 14.15
C VAL A 167 31.07 28.32 15.49
N ILE A 168 30.30 27.94 16.52
CA ILE A 168 30.38 28.57 17.84
C ILE A 168 31.75 28.35 18.49
N VAL A 169 32.23 27.09 18.53
CA VAL A 169 33.52 26.76 19.15
C VAL A 169 34.67 27.42 18.41
N THR A 170 34.66 27.40 17.07
CA THR A 170 35.66 28.05 16.23
C THR A 170 35.69 29.55 16.47
N LEU A 171 34.53 30.21 16.53
CA LEU A 171 34.46 31.65 16.82
C LEU A 171 35.08 31.98 18.17
N ILE A 172 34.74 31.23 19.22
CA ILE A 172 35.31 31.43 20.57
C ILE A 172 36.84 31.28 20.53
N LEU A 173 37.35 30.19 19.96
CA LEU A 173 38.80 29.95 19.86
C LEU A 173 39.51 31.00 19.01
N SER A 174 38.86 31.49 17.95
CA SER A 174 39.39 32.54 17.08
C SER A 174 39.54 33.88 17.82
N PHE A 175 38.58 34.25 18.66
CA PHE A 175 38.70 35.46 19.47
C PHE A 175 39.79 35.34 20.54
N ILE A 176 39.92 34.17 21.17
CA ILE A 176 41.02 33.93 22.11
C ILE A 176 42.37 34.01 21.39
N LEU A 177 42.48 33.40 20.20
CA LEU A 177 43.67 33.46 19.36
C LEU A 177 44.03 34.91 19.00
N TYR A 178 43.04 35.72 18.62
CA TYR A 178 43.23 37.15 18.37
C TYR A 178 43.85 37.87 19.56
N PHE A 179 43.27 37.75 20.76
CA PHE A 179 43.77 38.49 21.93
C PHE A 179 45.18 38.07 22.34
N VAL A 180 45.52 36.79 22.14
CA VAL A 180 46.84 36.25 22.46
C VAL A 180 47.89 36.67 21.43
N GLU A 181 47.58 36.58 20.13
CA GLU A 181 48.55 36.87 19.07
C GLU A 181 48.64 38.34 18.69
N HIS A 182 47.59 39.15 18.91
CA HIS A 182 47.60 40.56 18.54
C HIS A 182 48.73 41.34 19.22
N GLN A 183 49.08 40.99 20.46
CA GLN A 183 50.19 41.63 21.18
C GLN A 183 51.56 41.22 20.62
N ALA A 184 51.68 40.00 20.08
CA ALA A 184 52.94 39.47 19.56
C ALA A 184 53.14 39.77 18.06
N GLN A 185 52.05 39.86 17.31
CA GLN A 185 52.01 40.04 15.86
C GLN A 185 50.87 40.99 15.42
N PRO A 186 50.92 42.27 15.79
CA PRO A 186 49.84 43.22 15.49
C PRO A 186 49.63 43.46 13.98
N GLU A 187 50.68 43.31 13.18
CA GLU A 187 50.66 43.43 11.72
C GLU A 187 49.86 42.30 11.06
N VAL A 188 49.92 41.09 11.62
CA VAL A 188 49.29 39.86 11.09
C VAL A 188 47.88 39.73 11.66
N TYR A 189 47.77 39.69 12.99
CA TYR A 189 46.51 39.57 13.71
C TYR A 189 45.95 40.96 13.96
N ASN A 190 45.76 41.75 12.89
CA ASN A 190 45.35 43.15 12.97
C ASN A 190 43.92 43.35 13.53
N ASN A 191 43.02 42.40 13.28
CA ASN A 191 41.64 42.42 13.73
C ASN A 191 41.12 40.98 14.00
N GLY A 192 40.01 40.89 14.73
CA GLY A 192 39.41 39.59 15.08
C GLY A 192 38.92 38.79 13.86
N LEU A 193 38.51 39.45 12.77
CA LEU A 193 38.09 38.77 11.54
C LEU A 193 39.25 38.00 10.90
N THR A 194 40.47 38.54 10.94
CA THR A 194 41.66 37.86 10.44
C THR A 194 41.89 36.54 11.18
N SER A 195 41.65 36.52 12.49
CA SER A 195 41.77 35.30 13.32
C SER A 195 40.67 34.29 13.01
N VAL A 196 39.45 34.77 12.78
CA VAL A 196 38.31 33.94 12.38
C VAL A 196 38.55 33.32 11.00
N VAL A 197 38.97 34.11 10.02
CA VAL A 197 39.30 33.63 8.67
C VAL A 197 40.43 32.61 8.75
N TRP A 198 41.49 32.89 9.50
CA TRP A 198 42.60 31.94 9.72
C TRP A 198 42.10 30.59 10.27
N ALA A 199 41.28 30.61 11.32
CA ALA A 199 40.73 29.39 11.92
C ALA A 199 39.79 28.64 10.95
N PHE A 200 38.98 29.34 10.16
CA PHE A 200 38.11 28.71 9.17
C PHE A 200 38.87 28.12 7.99
N LEU A 201 39.95 28.77 7.55
CA LEU A 201 40.83 28.27 6.49
C LEU A 201 41.49 26.95 6.88
N GLN A 202 41.77 26.74 8.17
CA GLN A 202 42.34 25.49 8.68
C GLN A 202 41.40 24.29 8.45
N TYR A 203 40.09 24.49 8.43
CA TYR A 203 39.13 23.43 8.12
C TYR A 203 39.15 23.04 6.64
N ILE A 204 39.35 23.99 5.74
CA ILE A 204 39.31 23.74 4.28
C ILE A 204 40.69 23.49 3.65
N GLY A 205 41.75 23.45 4.47
CA GLY A 205 43.13 23.18 4.02
C GLY A 205 43.79 24.35 3.27
N ASP A 206 43.39 25.58 3.58
CA ASP A 206 43.92 26.84 3.00
C ASP A 206 44.28 26.77 1.50
N PRO A 207 43.30 26.56 0.61
CA PRO A 207 43.56 26.40 -0.81
C PRO A 207 44.13 27.66 -1.48
N GLY A 208 44.10 28.81 -0.80
CA GLY A 208 44.58 30.10 -1.31
C GLY A 208 45.94 30.54 -0.77
N GLY A 209 46.53 29.82 0.20
CA GLY A 209 47.72 30.30 0.91
C GLY A 209 47.48 31.59 1.71
N LEU A 210 46.23 31.84 2.11
CA LEU A 210 45.82 33.06 2.81
C LEU A 210 46.14 32.98 4.32
N SER A 211 46.49 31.79 4.83
CA SER A 211 46.76 31.50 6.24
C SER A 211 48.25 31.36 6.58
N ASP A 212 49.15 31.78 5.70
CA ASP A 212 50.63 31.64 5.75
C ASP A 212 51.34 32.29 6.97
N THR A 213 50.59 32.72 7.98
CA THR A 213 51.06 33.39 9.18
C THR A 213 50.62 32.65 10.45
N PRO A 214 51.27 31.52 10.78
CA PRO A 214 50.90 30.74 11.95
C PRO A 214 51.20 31.50 13.26
N PRO A 215 50.42 31.23 14.34
CA PRO A 215 50.64 31.85 15.64
C PRO A 215 52.03 31.55 16.20
N ILE A 216 52.70 32.57 16.75
CA ILE A 216 54.06 32.42 17.27
C ILE A 216 54.10 32.23 18.78
N THR A 217 53.06 32.66 19.50
CA THR A 217 53.03 32.51 20.95
C THR A 217 52.79 31.05 21.35
N THR A 218 53.29 30.65 22.52
CA THR A 218 53.07 29.28 23.02
C THR A 218 51.58 28.98 23.21
N ILE A 219 50.81 29.94 23.72
CA ILE A 219 49.36 29.79 23.93
C ILE A 219 48.63 29.73 22.58
N GLY A 220 48.98 30.58 21.62
CA GLY A 220 48.40 30.56 20.27
C GLY A 220 48.69 29.26 19.52
N ARG A 221 49.88 28.68 19.67
CA ARG A 221 50.21 27.34 19.13
C ARG A 221 49.38 26.22 19.76
N ILE A 222 49.08 26.30 21.06
CA ILE A 222 48.18 25.35 21.73
C ILE A 222 46.77 25.47 21.15
N ILE A 223 46.26 26.70 20.99
CA ILE A 223 44.93 26.95 20.41
C ILE A 223 44.88 26.44 18.96
N ALA A 224 45.88 26.76 18.14
CA ALA A 224 46.01 26.24 16.78
C ALA A 224 46.00 24.71 16.73
N SER A 225 46.67 24.05 17.69
CA SER A 225 46.66 22.59 17.80
C SER A 225 45.26 22.07 18.15
N ILE A 226 44.53 22.74 19.05
CA ILE A 226 43.14 22.39 19.38
C ILE A 226 42.24 22.55 18.15
N ILE A 227 42.36 23.66 17.42
CA ILE A 227 41.63 23.89 16.15
C ILE A 227 41.93 22.78 15.15
N GLY A 228 43.21 22.40 14.99
CA GLY A 228 43.62 21.30 14.11
C GLY A 228 43.01 19.95 14.49
N VAL A 229 42.94 19.62 15.78
CA VAL A 229 42.26 18.39 16.25
C VAL A 229 40.75 18.48 16.03
N LEU A 230 40.13 19.63 16.31
CA LEU A 230 38.71 19.89 16.04
C LEU A 230 38.38 19.72 14.56
N THR A 231 39.28 20.10 13.65
CA THR A 231 39.12 19.85 12.21
C THR A 231 38.88 18.38 11.93
N ILE A 232 39.78 17.51 12.37
CA ILE A 232 39.66 16.07 12.11
C ILE A 232 38.39 15.51 12.75
N ALA A 233 38.11 15.90 14.00
CA ALA A 233 36.96 15.40 14.75
C ALA A 233 35.62 15.79 14.10
N ILE A 234 35.50 17.03 13.62
CA ILE A 234 34.23 17.55 13.11
C ILE A 234 33.98 17.12 11.66
N PHE A 235 35.01 17.00 10.82
CA PHE A 235 34.84 16.44 9.47
C PHE A 235 34.39 14.97 9.49
N ALA A 236 34.71 14.23 10.54
CA ALA A 236 34.26 12.85 10.70
C ALA A 236 32.74 12.74 10.97
N VAL A 237 32.12 13.76 11.58
CA VAL A 237 30.70 13.72 11.98
C VAL A 237 29.75 13.65 10.78
N PRO A 238 29.80 14.56 9.78
CA PRO A 238 28.96 14.47 8.59
C PRO A 238 29.15 13.15 7.84
N ALA A 239 30.39 12.67 7.71
CA ALA A 239 30.67 11.41 7.05
C ALA A 239 30.03 10.21 7.77
N GLY A 240 30.14 10.16 9.11
CA GLY A 240 29.51 9.11 9.93
C GLY A 240 27.98 9.16 9.92
N LEU A 241 27.40 10.37 9.99
CA LEU A 241 25.94 10.55 9.91
C LEU A 241 25.38 10.11 8.55
N ILE A 242 26.04 10.51 7.46
CA ILE A 242 25.62 10.11 6.12
C ILE A 242 25.77 8.59 5.93
N ALA A 243 26.86 7.99 6.40
CA ALA A 243 27.09 6.55 6.28
C ALA A 243 26.04 5.72 7.05
N SER A 244 25.71 6.13 8.28
CA SER A 244 24.66 5.47 9.08
C SER A 244 23.28 5.59 8.43
N ALA A 245 22.89 6.79 7.97
CA ALA A 245 21.61 6.99 7.29
C ALA A 245 21.52 6.28 5.93
N PHE A 246 22.63 6.19 5.19
CA PHE A 246 22.68 5.42 3.96
C PHE A 246 22.41 3.93 4.23
N SER A 247 23.03 3.37 5.27
CA SER A 247 22.81 1.99 5.70
C SER A 247 21.36 1.76 6.15
N GLU A 248 20.80 2.68 6.93
CA GLU A 248 19.42 2.62 7.41
C GLU A 248 18.41 2.60 6.25
N ILE A 249 18.52 3.54 5.31
CA ILE A 249 17.62 3.62 4.14
C ILE A 249 17.79 2.39 3.23
N MET A 250 19.00 1.88 3.07
CA MET A 250 19.22 0.68 2.26
C MET A 250 18.60 -0.56 2.91
N GLN A 251 18.63 -0.66 4.25
CA GLN A 251 17.95 -1.72 4.98
C GLN A 251 16.42 -1.57 4.89
N GLU A 252 15.88 -0.35 4.96
CA GLU A 252 14.46 -0.07 4.80
C GLU A 252 13.95 -0.42 3.38
N ASP A 253 14.67 0.01 2.34
CA ASP A 253 14.36 -0.32 0.94
C ASP A 253 14.36 -1.86 0.75
N LYS A 254 15.37 -2.55 1.30
CA LYS A 254 15.47 -4.01 1.22
C LYS A 254 14.34 -4.70 1.99
N ALA A 255 14.01 -4.24 3.19
CA ALA A 255 12.91 -4.78 3.99
C ALA A 255 11.55 -4.60 3.29
N THR A 256 11.37 -3.47 2.60
CA THR A 256 10.16 -3.20 1.80
C THR A 256 10.05 -4.15 0.60
N GLU A 257 11.17 -4.37 -0.11
CA GLU A 257 11.24 -5.33 -1.23
C GLU A 257 10.99 -6.77 -0.76
N GLU A 258 11.61 -7.18 0.36
CA GLU A 258 11.38 -8.48 0.98
C GLU A 258 9.93 -8.66 1.42
N PHE A 259 9.33 -7.66 2.09
CA PHE A 259 7.92 -7.69 2.47
C PHE A 259 7.00 -7.86 1.24
N ALA A 260 7.23 -7.09 0.17
CA ALA A 260 6.46 -7.21 -1.07
C ALA A 260 6.60 -8.62 -1.69
N ASN A 261 7.82 -9.17 -1.69
CA ASN A 261 8.10 -10.51 -2.17
C ASN A 261 7.40 -11.59 -1.31
N PHE A 262 7.50 -11.50 0.02
CA PHE A 262 6.83 -12.42 0.94
C PHE A 262 5.31 -12.34 0.78
N LYS A 263 4.74 -11.13 0.73
CA LYS A 263 3.30 -10.91 0.48
C LYS A 263 2.87 -11.60 -0.82
N SER A 264 3.61 -11.39 -1.91
CA SER A 264 3.36 -12.05 -3.20
C SER A 264 3.46 -13.57 -3.12
N ARG A 265 4.48 -14.12 -2.45
CA ARG A 265 4.65 -15.57 -2.27
C ARG A 265 3.51 -16.20 -1.46
N ILE A 266 3.04 -15.52 -0.41
CA ILE A 266 1.88 -15.91 0.38
C ILE A 266 0.62 -15.87 -0.49
N LEU A 267 0.36 -14.79 -1.23
CA LEU A 267 -0.75 -14.73 -2.18
C LEU A 267 -0.69 -15.91 -3.17
N HIS A 268 0.47 -16.16 -3.76
CA HIS A 268 0.71 -17.30 -4.66
C HIS A 268 0.58 -18.69 -4.03
N SER A 269 0.39 -18.81 -2.71
CA SER A 269 0.03 -20.08 -2.08
C SER A 269 -1.45 -20.42 -2.26
N PHE A 270 -2.31 -19.41 -2.42
CA PHE A 270 -3.75 -19.51 -2.68
C PHE A 270 -4.07 -19.83 -4.14
N ARG A 271 -3.48 -20.91 -4.69
CA ARG A 271 -3.72 -21.34 -6.08
C ARG A 271 -5.08 -22.04 -6.24
N PHE A 272 -5.67 -21.92 -7.43
CA PHE A 272 -6.92 -22.58 -7.78
C PHE A 272 -6.87 -24.09 -7.57
N ASN A 273 -7.91 -24.60 -6.95
CA ASN A 273 -8.21 -26.02 -6.84
C ASN A 273 -9.49 -26.33 -7.61
N TYR A 274 -9.51 -27.47 -8.27
CA TYR A 274 -10.75 -28.01 -8.85
C TYR A 274 -11.54 -28.73 -7.77
N ASP A 275 -12.83 -28.42 -7.65
CA ASP A 275 -13.70 -29.15 -6.73
C ASP A 275 -13.98 -30.56 -7.24
N ARG A 276 -13.76 -31.55 -6.37
CA ARG A 276 -13.86 -32.99 -6.72
C ARG A 276 -15.28 -33.54 -6.55
N HIS A 277 -16.22 -32.76 -6.00
CA HIS A 277 -17.58 -33.20 -5.67
C HIS A 277 -18.60 -32.89 -6.76
N ASN A 278 -18.17 -32.96 -8.03
CA ASN A 278 -19.01 -32.82 -9.21
C ASN A 278 -19.71 -31.45 -9.38
N THR A 279 -19.17 -30.38 -8.78
CA THR A 279 -19.70 -29.02 -9.00
C THR A 279 -19.26 -28.40 -10.32
N GLN A 280 -18.17 -28.92 -10.92
CA GLN A 280 -17.47 -28.39 -12.10
C GLN A 280 -16.83 -27.01 -11.89
N LEU A 281 -16.59 -26.59 -10.64
CA LEU A 281 -16.08 -25.27 -10.30
C LEU A 281 -14.60 -25.32 -9.89
N TYR A 282 -13.84 -24.31 -10.34
CA TYR A 282 -12.55 -23.97 -9.75
C TYR A 282 -12.75 -22.99 -8.60
N TYR A 283 -12.02 -23.15 -7.50
CA TYR A 283 -12.10 -22.25 -6.35
C TYR A 283 -10.72 -21.97 -5.77
N VAL A 284 -10.57 -20.80 -5.13
CA VAL A 284 -9.41 -20.48 -4.31
C VAL A 284 -9.58 -21.06 -2.91
N PRO A 285 -8.55 -21.73 -2.35
CA PRO A 285 -8.64 -22.29 -1.01
C PRO A 285 -8.97 -21.23 0.02
N ARG A 286 -9.86 -21.57 0.96
CA ARG A 286 -10.37 -20.68 2.01
C ARG A 286 -9.28 -20.17 2.94
N TYR A 287 -8.28 -21.00 3.19
CA TYR A 287 -7.15 -20.70 4.05
C TYR A 287 -5.93 -21.51 3.62
N GLN A 288 -4.75 -21.10 4.09
CA GLN A 288 -3.49 -21.80 3.92
C GLN A 288 -2.90 -22.12 5.29
N PRO A 289 -2.68 -23.40 5.64
CA PRO A 289 -2.01 -23.75 6.88
C PRO A 289 -0.62 -23.14 6.94
N LEU A 290 -0.23 -22.63 8.10
CA LEU A 290 1.08 -22.01 8.30
C LEU A 290 2.22 -22.96 7.87
N SER A 291 2.13 -24.23 8.25
CA SER A 291 3.06 -25.30 7.85
C SER A 291 3.18 -25.49 6.33
N THR A 292 2.11 -25.22 5.57
CA THR A 292 2.13 -25.31 4.11
C THR A 292 2.90 -24.15 3.50
N ILE A 293 2.74 -22.94 4.05
CA ILE A 293 3.49 -21.76 3.61
C ILE A 293 4.97 -21.93 3.95
N LEU A 294 5.29 -22.35 5.18
CA LEU A 294 6.66 -22.61 5.63
C LEU A 294 7.39 -23.58 4.68
N THR A 295 6.78 -24.72 4.37
CA THR A 295 7.42 -25.80 3.61
C THR A 295 7.45 -25.57 2.09
N ARG A 296 6.39 -24.99 1.51
CA ARG A 296 6.29 -24.82 0.05
C ARG A 296 6.80 -23.48 -0.44
N LYS A 297 6.75 -22.46 0.41
CA LYS A 297 7.23 -21.14 0.06
C LYS A 297 8.61 -20.86 0.61
N TYR A 298 9.13 -21.58 1.61
CA TYR A 298 10.44 -21.29 2.25
C TYR A 298 10.48 -19.89 2.86
N ILE A 299 9.42 -19.55 3.60
CA ILE A 299 9.30 -18.29 4.38
C ILE A 299 9.40 -18.70 5.85
N SER A 300 10.10 -17.94 6.69
CA SER A 300 10.16 -18.24 8.13
C SER A 300 8.85 -17.89 8.84
N GLU A 301 8.60 -18.49 10.00
CA GLU A 301 7.36 -18.22 10.76
C GLU A 301 7.24 -16.75 11.16
N THR A 302 8.34 -16.15 11.62
CA THR A 302 8.43 -14.72 11.95
C THR A 302 8.14 -13.82 10.75
N GLU A 303 8.65 -14.18 9.57
CA GLU A 303 8.36 -13.43 8.33
C GLU A 303 6.89 -13.54 7.95
N ILE A 304 6.25 -14.70 8.10
CA ILE A 304 4.83 -14.86 7.80
C ILE A 304 4.00 -14.01 8.75
N ILE A 305 4.24 -14.11 10.07
CA ILE A 305 3.48 -13.35 11.07
C ILE A 305 3.63 -11.86 10.84
N LYS A 306 4.86 -11.38 10.62
CA LYS A 306 5.13 -9.97 10.28
C LYS A 306 4.43 -9.55 8.99
N THR A 307 4.55 -10.36 7.93
CA THR A 307 3.94 -10.05 6.63
C THR A 307 2.42 -10.02 6.70
N VAL A 308 1.81 -10.92 7.48
CA VAL A 308 0.35 -10.95 7.69
C VAL A 308 -0.10 -9.76 8.55
N GLY A 309 0.62 -9.45 9.64
CA GLY A 309 0.29 -8.33 10.52
C GLY A 309 0.40 -6.96 9.85
N ASP A 310 1.41 -6.77 9.00
CA ASP A 310 1.63 -5.51 8.27
C ASP A 310 0.79 -5.40 6.97
N SER A 311 0.03 -6.44 6.60
CA SER A 311 -0.73 -6.48 5.34
C SER A 311 -2.23 -6.29 5.54
N ASP A 312 -2.81 -5.43 4.71
CA ASP A 312 -4.25 -5.13 4.66
C ASP A 312 -5.14 -6.22 4.01
N CYS A 313 -4.58 -7.37 3.64
CA CYS A 313 -5.32 -8.43 2.92
C CYS A 313 -5.22 -9.81 3.58
N PHE A 314 -4.57 -9.93 4.73
CA PHE A 314 -4.42 -11.22 5.40
C PHE A 314 -4.91 -11.17 6.85
N HIS A 315 -5.46 -12.30 7.28
CA HIS A 315 -5.71 -12.59 8.68
C HIS A 315 -5.02 -13.89 9.08
N LEU A 316 -4.59 -13.93 10.34
CA LEU A 316 -4.10 -15.14 10.99
C LEU A 316 -5.22 -15.68 11.88
N TYR A 317 -5.64 -16.92 11.66
CA TYR A 317 -6.67 -17.56 12.46
C TYR A 317 -6.19 -18.85 13.07
N ASN A 318 -6.66 -19.12 14.28
CA ASN A 318 -6.65 -20.46 14.84
C ASN A 318 -7.99 -21.14 14.51
N LEU A 319 -7.96 -22.19 13.68
CA LEU A 319 -9.18 -22.92 13.33
C LEU A 319 -9.77 -23.71 14.51
N ALA A 320 -9.05 -23.87 15.63
CA ALA A 320 -9.60 -24.46 16.84
C ALA A 320 -10.85 -23.69 17.33
N ASN A 321 -10.91 -22.38 17.09
CA ASN A 321 -12.04 -21.51 17.45
C ASN A 321 -13.33 -21.86 16.67
N ALA A 322 -13.22 -22.60 15.57
CA ALA A 322 -14.37 -23.07 14.79
C ALA A 322 -14.97 -24.38 15.33
N ILE A 323 -14.43 -24.94 16.42
CA ILE A 323 -14.88 -26.19 17.03
C ILE A 323 -15.28 -25.90 18.48
N SER A 324 -16.27 -26.64 18.98
CA SER A 324 -16.67 -26.53 20.39
C SER A 324 -15.50 -26.92 21.31
N PRO A 325 -15.24 -26.17 22.40
CA PRO A 325 -14.21 -26.53 23.39
C PRO A 325 -14.40 -27.94 23.98
N ALA A 326 -15.65 -28.44 24.03
CA ALA A 326 -15.96 -29.78 24.51
C ALA A 326 -15.35 -30.92 23.68
N GLU A 327 -14.94 -30.64 22.44
CA GLU A 327 -14.34 -31.63 21.53
C GLU A 327 -12.80 -31.62 21.57
N ASN A 328 -12.18 -30.84 22.46
CA ASN A 328 -10.73 -30.71 22.60
C ASN A 328 -10.02 -30.41 21.26
N PRO A 329 -10.35 -29.28 20.61
CA PRO A 329 -9.78 -28.96 19.31
C PRO A 329 -8.27 -28.72 19.39
N THR A 330 -7.56 -29.12 18.34
CA THR A 330 -6.13 -28.86 18.21
C THR A 330 -5.87 -27.54 17.51
N ASP A 331 -4.87 -26.82 18.00
CA ASP A 331 -4.47 -25.55 17.41
C ASP A 331 -4.00 -25.75 15.98
N LYS A 332 -4.60 -24.96 15.08
CA LYS A 332 -4.27 -24.98 13.67
C LYS A 332 -4.28 -23.57 13.14
N ILE A 333 -3.09 -22.98 13.13
CA ILE A 333 -2.84 -21.63 12.64
C ILE A 333 -2.87 -21.64 11.11
N VAL A 334 -3.70 -20.77 10.56
CA VAL A 334 -3.89 -20.63 9.11
C VAL A 334 -3.87 -19.15 8.73
N VAL A 335 -3.42 -18.89 7.51
CA VAL A 335 -3.55 -17.59 6.86
C VAL A 335 -4.82 -17.59 6.01
N VAL A 336 -5.61 -16.54 6.10
CA VAL A 336 -6.80 -16.30 5.29
C VAL A 336 -6.59 -15.00 4.51
N ASN A 337 -6.92 -15.00 3.22
CA ASN A 337 -6.88 -13.79 2.38
C ASN A 337 -8.24 -13.09 2.36
N TYR A 338 -8.32 -11.77 2.30
CA TYR A 338 -9.59 -11.06 2.13
C TYR A 338 -9.44 -9.79 1.29
N LYS A 339 -10.56 -9.27 0.80
CA LYS A 339 -10.61 -8.10 -0.09
C LYS A 339 -11.00 -6.88 0.72
N LYS A 340 -10.26 -5.80 0.56
CA LYS A 340 -10.52 -4.56 1.29
C LYS A 340 -10.71 -3.39 0.32
N ASN A 341 -11.97 -3.08 0.03
CA ASN A 341 -12.34 -1.92 -0.79
C ASN A 341 -13.16 -0.87 -0.02
N ARG A 342 -13.40 -1.12 1.27
CA ARG A 342 -14.06 -0.21 2.22
C ARG A 342 -13.29 -0.21 3.54
N PRO A 343 -13.40 0.88 4.35
CA PRO A 343 -12.77 0.95 5.67
C PRO A 343 -13.13 -0.20 6.63
N TYR A 344 -14.33 -0.76 6.52
CA TYR A 344 -14.79 -1.89 7.34
C TYR A 344 -14.42 -3.27 6.76
N GLY A 345 -13.95 -3.36 5.51
CA GLY A 345 -13.74 -4.62 4.81
C GLY A 345 -14.14 -4.56 3.34
N CYS A 346 -15.15 -5.34 2.96
CA CYS A 346 -15.52 -5.56 1.55
C CYS A 346 -16.98 -5.19 1.26
N CYS A 347 -17.23 -4.55 0.11
CA CYS A 347 -18.55 -4.35 -0.46
C CYS A 347 -18.52 -4.50 -1.98
N ILE A 348 -19.31 -5.42 -2.52
CA ILE A 348 -19.38 -5.72 -3.94
C ILE A 348 -20.84 -5.66 -4.36
N ASP A 349 -21.15 -4.70 -5.22
CA ASP A 349 -22.43 -4.55 -5.87
C ASP A 349 -22.42 -5.30 -7.21
N ARG A 350 -23.39 -6.18 -7.42
CA ARG A 350 -23.62 -6.91 -8.67
C ARG A 350 -25.00 -6.59 -9.26
N GLY A 351 -25.76 -5.67 -8.67
CA GLY A 351 -27.12 -5.31 -9.08
C GLY A 351 -28.17 -6.40 -8.81
N SER A 352 -27.87 -7.35 -7.91
CA SER A 352 -28.76 -8.46 -7.57
C SER A 352 -29.77 -8.04 -6.50
N LYS A 353 -30.99 -8.59 -6.52
CA LYS A 353 -31.97 -8.38 -5.43
C LYS A 353 -31.56 -9.06 -4.12
N ILE A 354 -30.69 -10.06 -4.23
CA ILE A 354 -30.16 -10.81 -3.09
C ILE A 354 -28.80 -10.24 -2.68
N THR A 355 -28.63 -10.00 -1.39
CA THR A 355 -27.38 -9.57 -0.77
C THR A 355 -26.95 -10.57 0.31
N ILE A 356 -25.75 -11.10 0.17
CA ILE A 356 -25.12 -11.97 1.16
C ILE A 356 -24.21 -11.13 2.06
N MET A 357 -24.32 -11.33 3.37
CA MET A 357 -23.71 -10.45 4.36
C MET A 357 -22.91 -11.22 5.40
N SER A 358 -21.69 -10.81 5.67
CA SER A 358 -20.87 -11.30 6.79
C SER A 358 -20.64 -10.18 7.81
N THR A 359 -21.12 -10.35 9.03
CA THR A 359 -21.10 -9.33 10.08
C THR A 359 -19.89 -9.40 11.00
N SER A 360 -19.14 -10.50 10.94
CA SER A 360 -18.12 -10.88 11.92
C SER A 360 -16.95 -11.61 11.25
N GLY A 361 -16.55 -11.18 10.06
CA GLY A 361 -15.50 -11.83 9.28
C GLY A 361 -14.14 -11.94 9.98
N PHE A 362 -13.80 -10.91 10.79
CA PHE A 362 -12.62 -10.92 11.66
C PHE A 362 -12.75 -11.89 12.86
N ALA A 363 -13.93 -11.99 13.46
CA ALA A 363 -14.12 -12.78 14.68
C ALA A 363 -14.37 -14.27 14.40
N GLU A 364 -14.98 -14.56 13.25
CA GLU A 364 -15.41 -15.91 12.87
C GLU A 364 -14.55 -16.43 11.71
N PRO A 365 -13.63 -17.39 11.97
CA PRO A 365 -12.73 -17.88 10.95
C PRO A 365 -13.49 -18.40 9.73
N VAL A 366 -13.11 -17.92 8.54
CA VAL A 366 -13.57 -18.44 7.23
C VAL A 366 -15.05 -18.16 6.91
N THR A 367 -15.85 -17.59 7.81
CA THR A 367 -17.27 -17.29 7.57
C THR A 367 -17.46 -16.34 6.37
N SER A 368 -16.69 -15.24 6.30
CA SER A 368 -16.75 -14.32 5.16
C SER A 368 -16.37 -14.98 3.84
N TRP A 369 -15.44 -15.94 3.86
CA TRP A 369 -15.06 -16.70 2.66
C TRP A 369 -16.20 -17.58 2.16
N PHE A 370 -16.87 -18.26 3.07
CA PHE A 370 -18.02 -19.09 2.72
C PHE A 370 -19.17 -18.23 2.18
N ALA A 371 -19.46 -17.11 2.84
CA ALA A 371 -20.43 -16.12 2.38
C ALA A 371 -20.06 -15.55 1.00
N TYR A 372 -18.78 -15.27 0.76
CA TYR A 372 -18.27 -14.81 -0.54
C TYR A 372 -18.48 -15.86 -1.64
N HIS A 373 -18.24 -17.14 -1.36
CA HIS A 373 -18.51 -18.21 -2.32
C HIS A 373 -19.98 -18.29 -2.70
N ILE A 374 -20.90 -18.24 -1.74
CA ILE A 374 -22.35 -18.20 -2.02
C ILE A 374 -22.66 -17.00 -2.93
N ALA A 375 -22.17 -15.81 -2.55
CA ALA A 375 -22.45 -14.59 -3.27
C ALA A 375 -21.93 -14.61 -4.71
N LYS A 376 -20.68 -15.05 -4.91
CA LYS A 376 -20.05 -15.03 -6.23
C LYS A 376 -20.55 -16.19 -7.12
N ILE A 377 -20.87 -17.37 -6.58
CA ILE A 377 -21.51 -18.47 -7.34
C ILE A 377 -22.91 -18.04 -7.79
N GLY A 378 -23.70 -17.47 -6.88
CA GLY A 378 -25.06 -17.03 -7.17
C GLY A 378 -25.17 -15.70 -7.91
N GLY A 379 -24.07 -14.97 -8.12
CA GLY A 379 -24.08 -13.62 -8.70
C GLY A 379 -24.82 -12.59 -7.83
N PHE A 380 -24.77 -12.75 -6.50
CA PHE A 380 -25.41 -11.87 -5.51
C PHE A 380 -24.52 -10.70 -5.11
N ASN A 381 -25.10 -9.67 -4.50
CA ASN A 381 -24.30 -8.63 -3.84
C ASN A 381 -23.59 -9.24 -2.61
N PHE A 382 -22.43 -8.70 -2.23
CA PHE A 382 -21.66 -9.18 -1.09
C PHE A 382 -21.18 -8.02 -0.23
N ILE A 383 -21.35 -8.13 1.08
CA ILE A 383 -20.79 -7.17 2.03
C ILE A 383 -20.23 -7.92 3.24
N ALA A 384 -19.03 -7.56 3.67
CA ALA A 384 -18.35 -8.22 4.78
C ALA A 384 -17.57 -7.24 5.66
N LYS A 385 -17.72 -7.40 6.98
CA LYS A 385 -16.85 -6.77 7.96
C LYS A 385 -15.61 -7.64 8.17
N GLU A 386 -14.46 -7.17 7.68
CA GLU A 386 -13.17 -7.86 7.78
C GLU A 386 -12.16 -7.09 8.65
N VAL A 387 -12.37 -5.79 8.83
CA VAL A 387 -11.44 -4.93 9.58
C VAL A 387 -11.93 -4.73 11.00
N GLU A 388 -11.03 -4.94 11.97
CA GLU A 388 -11.26 -4.70 13.39
C GLU A 388 -10.33 -3.60 13.90
N THR A 389 -10.83 -2.77 14.82
CA THR A 389 -9.99 -1.74 15.48
C THR A 389 -9.28 -2.26 16.70
N ASP A 390 -9.90 -3.20 17.42
CA ASP A 390 -9.34 -3.87 18.59
C ASP A 390 -9.40 -5.39 18.38
N PRO A 391 -8.27 -6.02 18.02
CA PRO A 391 -8.22 -7.48 17.84
C PRO A 391 -8.53 -8.28 19.10
N ASP A 392 -8.35 -7.71 20.30
CA ASP A 392 -8.55 -8.41 21.57
C ASP A 392 -10.04 -8.47 21.97
N ASP A 393 -10.86 -7.52 21.51
CA ASP A 393 -12.32 -7.50 21.71
C ASP A 393 -13.05 -7.27 20.38
N PRO A 394 -13.10 -8.28 19.49
CA PRO A 394 -13.66 -8.12 18.16
C PRO A 394 -15.19 -7.94 18.22
N ILE A 395 -15.69 -6.85 17.62
CA ILE A 395 -17.10 -6.46 17.72
C ILE A 395 -17.87 -6.93 16.49
N SER A 396 -18.79 -7.88 16.64
CA SER A 396 -19.69 -8.25 15.53
C SER A 396 -20.71 -7.15 15.21
N TYR A 397 -20.95 -6.90 13.93
CA TYR A 397 -22.07 -6.05 13.48
C TYR A 397 -23.42 -6.76 13.53
N TYR A 398 -23.47 -8.04 13.92
CA TYR A 398 -24.70 -8.80 13.99
C TYR A 398 -25.68 -8.25 15.03
N LEU A 399 -25.14 -7.76 16.16
CA LEU A 399 -25.87 -7.08 17.21
C LEU A 399 -25.44 -5.61 17.23
N VAL A 400 -26.36 -4.72 16.91
CA VAL A 400 -26.17 -3.28 16.97
C VAL A 400 -26.03 -2.87 18.43
N ASN A 401 -24.79 -2.61 18.82
CA ASN A 401 -24.41 -1.99 20.08
C ASN A 401 -24.22 -0.48 19.88
N ASP A 402 -24.02 0.27 20.97
CA ASP A 402 -23.87 1.74 20.94
C ASP A 402 -22.94 2.19 19.80
N GLU A 403 -23.44 3.01 18.86
CA GLU A 403 -22.76 3.35 17.60
C GLU A 403 -21.36 3.93 17.82
N LYS A 404 -21.14 4.56 18.97
CA LYS A 404 -19.83 5.12 19.39
C LYS A 404 -18.75 4.06 19.57
N LYS A 405 -19.12 2.79 19.80
CA LYS A 405 -18.20 1.66 19.96
C LYS A 405 -17.89 0.92 18.65
N CYS A 406 -18.64 1.17 17.57
CA CYS A 406 -18.54 0.42 16.32
C CYS A 406 -18.02 1.31 15.18
N PRO A 407 -16.70 1.53 15.06
CA PRO A 407 -16.14 2.37 14.01
C PRO A 407 -16.50 1.82 12.63
N ASN A 408 -16.93 2.67 11.71
CA ASN A 408 -17.42 2.34 10.35
C ASN A 408 -18.79 1.63 10.27
N PHE A 409 -19.51 1.42 11.38
CA PHE A 409 -20.83 0.80 11.35
C PHE A 409 -21.86 1.59 10.52
N ALA A 410 -21.90 2.91 10.68
CA ALA A 410 -22.81 3.77 9.90
C ALA A 410 -22.55 3.68 8.38
N LEU A 411 -21.27 3.61 7.98
CA LEU A 411 -20.90 3.41 6.58
C LEU A 411 -21.32 2.03 6.07
N PHE A 412 -21.13 0.99 6.89
CA PHE A 412 -21.59 -0.36 6.58
C PHE A 412 -23.12 -0.41 6.40
N LEU A 413 -23.86 0.27 7.29
CA LEU A 413 -25.32 0.32 7.24
C LEU A 413 -25.85 1.10 6.02
N ASP A 414 -25.17 2.19 5.64
CA ASP A 414 -25.49 2.95 4.43
C ASP A 414 -25.26 2.11 3.16
N ASP A 415 -24.13 1.40 3.08
CA ASP A 415 -23.82 0.52 1.95
C ASP A 415 -24.82 -0.65 1.83
N ILE A 416 -25.18 -1.33 2.93
CA ILE A 416 -26.19 -2.41 2.87
C ILE A 416 -27.58 -1.88 2.47
N ASN A 417 -27.98 -0.70 2.95
CA ASN A 417 -29.26 -0.11 2.58
C ASN A 417 -29.29 0.26 1.09
N LYS A 418 -28.17 0.72 0.52
CA LYS A 418 -28.05 0.92 -0.93
C LYS A 418 -28.19 -0.38 -1.71
N LEU A 419 -27.53 -1.45 -1.27
CA LEU A 419 -27.63 -2.78 -1.90
C LEU A 419 -29.03 -3.41 -1.77
N ALA A 420 -29.75 -3.08 -0.69
CA ALA A 420 -31.10 -3.58 -0.41
C ALA A 420 -32.21 -2.71 -1.00
N ASN A 421 -31.89 -1.60 -1.67
CA ASN A 421 -32.84 -0.64 -2.22
C ASN A 421 -33.49 -1.13 -3.54
N HIS A 422 -34.09 -2.31 -3.47
CA HIS A 422 -34.82 -2.95 -4.56
C HIS A 422 -36.13 -3.53 -4.01
N GLU A 423 -37.19 -3.49 -4.81
CA GLU A 423 -38.45 -4.16 -4.47
C GLU A 423 -38.25 -5.69 -4.46
N GLY A 424 -38.70 -6.33 -3.38
CA GLY A 424 -38.49 -7.75 -3.16
C GLY A 424 -37.04 -8.11 -2.79
N SER A 425 -36.28 -7.18 -2.21
CA SER A 425 -34.90 -7.44 -1.79
C SER A 425 -34.81 -8.50 -0.69
N TRP A 426 -33.75 -9.30 -0.74
CA TRP A 426 -33.42 -10.31 0.25
C TRP A 426 -32.02 -10.08 0.82
N VAL A 427 -31.91 -10.00 2.14
CA VAL A 427 -30.62 -9.90 2.84
C VAL A 427 -30.40 -11.11 3.72
N PHE A 428 -29.29 -11.82 3.48
CA PHE A 428 -28.90 -13.01 4.23
C PHE A 428 -27.60 -12.79 5.01
N PRO A 429 -27.69 -12.41 6.30
CA PRO A 429 -26.56 -12.50 7.21
C PRO A 429 -26.15 -13.97 7.40
N ILE A 430 -24.90 -14.29 7.08
CA ILE A 430 -24.30 -15.61 7.25
C ILE A 430 -23.47 -15.60 8.54
N LEU A 431 -23.69 -16.61 9.38
CA LEU A 431 -22.98 -16.76 10.66
C LEU A 431 -22.55 -18.20 10.89
N GLY A 432 -21.39 -18.36 11.54
CA GLY A 432 -20.96 -19.63 12.09
C GLY A 432 -21.73 -20.00 13.37
N ALA A 433 -22.16 -21.26 13.45
CA ALA A 433 -22.68 -21.86 14.67
C ALA A 433 -21.67 -22.89 15.20
N VAL A 434 -20.86 -22.49 16.18
CA VAL A 434 -20.05 -23.41 16.97
C VAL A 434 -20.97 -24.06 18.01
N ALA A 435 -21.69 -25.10 17.59
CA ALA A 435 -22.60 -25.84 18.47
C ALA A 435 -21.86 -27.01 19.16
N PRO A 436 -22.26 -27.40 20.38
CA PRO A 436 -21.93 -28.71 20.90
C PRO A 436 -22.49 -29.79 19.97
N SER A 437 -21.87 -30.97 19.95
CA SER A 437 -22.20 -32.13 19.11
C SER A 437 -23.67 -32.60 19.18
N GLU A 438 -24.46 -32.06 20.11
CA GLU A 438 -25.83 -32.48 20.42
C GLU A 438 -26.93 -31.81 19.58
N ARG A 439 -26.64 -30.80 18.74
CA ARG A 439 -27.67 -30.21 17.87
C ARG A 439 -27.85 -31.05 16.60
N PRO A 440 -29.05 -31.60 16.33
CA PRO A 440 -29.27 -32.49 15.19
C PRO A 440 -29.26 -31.76 13.84
N SER A 441 -29.60 -30.46 13.82
CA SER A 441 -29.63 -29.64 12.61
C SER A 441 -28.33 -28.86 12.42
N GLN A 442 -27.87 -28.75 11.17
CA GLN A 442 -26.63 -28.04 10.81
C GLN A 442 -26.89 -26.71 10.11
N PHE A 443 -28.07 -26.50 9.53
CA PHE A 443 -28.50 -25.23 8.94
C PHE A 443 -29.69 -24.67 9.71
N HIS A 444 -29.61 -23.41 10.13
CA HIS A 444 -30.65 -22.76 10.92
C HIS A 444 -31.06 -21.45 10.28
N PHE A 445 -32.31 -21.37 9.83
CA PHE A 445 -32.89 -20.15 9.28
C PHE A 445 -33.57 -19.37 10.40
N CYS A 446 -33.10 -18.15 10.65
CA CYS A 446 -33.57 -17.31 11.74
C CYS A 446 -34.22 -16.04 11.19
N TYR A 447 -35.47 -15.79 11.58
CA TYR A 447 -36.27 -14.63 11.15
C TYR A 447 -37.28 -14.14 12.20
N SER A 448 -37.60 -14.95 13.23
CA SER A 448 -38.54 -14.57 14.30
C SER A 448 -37.79 -14.03 15.54
N PRO A 449 -38.39 -13.09 16.30
CA PRO A 449 -37.89 -12.70 17.62
C PRO A 449 -37.88 -13.82 18.67
N GLU A 450 -38.74 -14.83 18.54
CA GLU A 450 -38.93 -15.87 19.53
C GLU A 450 -38.34 -17.20 19.06
N LYS A 451 -37.73 -17.94 19.99
CA LYS A 451 -37.25 -19.30 19.69
C LYS A 451 -38.45 -20.23 19.53
N SER A 452 -38.33 -21.17 18.61
CA SER A 452 -39.35 -22.14 18.22
C SER A 452 -40.62 -21.53 17.57
N ASP A 453 -40.69 -20.20 17.43
CA ASP A 453 -41.73 -19.53 16.66
C ASP A 453 -41.39 -19.59 15.17
N THR A 454 -42.12 -20.42 14.43
CA THR A 454 -42.00 -20.55 12.97
C THR A 454 -43.05 -19.73 12.24
N SER A 455 -43.91 -19.00 12.95
CA SER A 455 -44.98 -18.22 12.35
C SER A 455 -44.45 -16.99 11.61
N TYR A 456 -45.06 -16.69 10.46
CA TYR A 456 -44.73 -15.51 9.66
C TYR A 456 -45.60 -14.29 10.02
N GLY A 457 -46.72 -14.50 10.71
CA GLY A 457 -47.70 -13.47 11.04
C GLY A 457 -47.34 -12.60 12.26
N ASN A 458 -46.22 -12.86 12.93
CA ASN A 458 -45.72 -12.03 14.01
C ASN A 458 -45.27 -10.68 13.42
N ALA A 459 -45.82 -9.55 13.90
CA ALA A 459 -45.51 -8.20 13.40
C ALA A 459 -44.02 -7.80 13.46
N LYS A 460 -43.18 -8.61 14.14
CA LYS A 460 -41.74 -8.42 14.27
C LYS A 460 -40.90 -9.43 13.47
N SER A 461 -41.53 -10.28 12.65
CA SER A 461 -40.85 -11.14 11.67
C SER A 461 -40.11 -10.28 10.64
N THR A 462 -38.90 -10.69 10.25
CA THR A 462 -38.11 -10.00 9.23
C THR A 462 -38.39 -10.50 7.80
N ILE A 463 -39.30 -11.47 7.64
CA ILE A 463 -39.75 -11.99 6.34
C ILE A 463 -41.16 -11.47 6.07
N LYS A 464 -41.34 -10.77 4.95
CA LYS A 464 -42.64 -10.30 4.46
C LYS A 464 -43.23 -11.28 3.44
N ASN A 465 -42.42 -11.84 2.55
CA ASN A 465 -42.86 -12.80 1.53
C ASN A 465 -42.69 -14.24 2.04
N SER A 466 -43.64 -14.69 2.86
CA SER A 466 -43.58 -16.00 3.53
C SER A 466 -43.77 -17.19 2.58
N GLU A 467 -44.58 -17.04 1.54
CA GLU A 467 -44.85 -18.13 0.59
C GLU A 467 -43.60 -18.48 -0.21
N GLN A 468 -42.93 -17.46 -0.76
CA GLN A 468 -41.69 -17.62 -1.51
C GLN A 468 -40.58 -18.22 -0.64
N PHE A 469 -40.47 -17.77 0.61
CA PHE A 469 -39.50 -18.31 1.56
C PHE A 469 -39.80 -19.76 1.95
N GLU A 470 -41.05 -20.11 2.24
CA GLU A 470 -41.41 -21.48 2.64
C GLU A 470 -41.13 -22.47 1.50
N ALA A 471 -41.46 -22.11 0.26
CA ALA A 471 -41.16 -22.94 -0.91
C ALA A 471 -39.65 -23.20 -1.04
N MET A 472 -38.84 -22.14 -0.93
CA MET A 472 -37.37 -22.25 -0.93
C MET A 472 -36.86 -23.13 0.22
N TYR A 473 -37.36 -22.91 1.44
CA TYR A 473 -36.92 -23.65 2.62
C TYR A 473 -37.22 -25.14 2.51
N GLN A 474 -38.43 -25.53 2.09
CA GLN A 474 -38.82 -26.94 1.96
C GLN A 474 -37.99 -27.67 0.90
N ALA A 475 -37.74 -27.00 -0.23
CA ALA A 475 -36.86 -27.52 -1.27
C ALA A 475 -35.41 -27.68 -0.78
N PHE A 476 -34.88 -26.67 -0.08
CA PHE A 476 -33.55 -26.71 0.51
C PHE A 476 -33.43 -27.83 1.56
N ALA A 477 -34.41 -27.94 2.47
CA ALA A 477 -34.47 -28.97 3.50
C ALA A 477 -34.40 -30.38 2.91
N SER A 478 -35.24 -30.63 1.89
CA SER A 478 -35.30 -31.92 1.21
C SER A 478 -33.99 -32.24 0.49
N ALA A 479 -33.44 -31.27 -0.25
CA ALA A 479 -32.18 -31.46 -0.99
C ALA A 479 -30.97 -31.72 -0.07
N VAL A 480 -30.92 -31.04 1.08
CA VAL A 480 -29.85 -31.21 2.06
C VAL A 480 -29.94 -32.57 2.77
N GLU A 481 -31.15 -33.03 3.09
CA GLU A 481 -31.38 -34.34 3.70
C GLU A 481 -31.08 -35.48 2.71
N GLU A 482 -31.58 -35.37 1.46
CA GLU A 482 -31.41 -36.40 0.42
C GLU A 482 -29.95 -36.52 -0.05
N HIS A 483 -29.30 -35.41 -0.40
CA HIS A 483 -27.97 -35.43 -1.00
C HIS A 483 -26.83 -35.48 0.01
N TYR A 484 -27.04 -34.99 1.24
CA TYR A 484 -25.97 -34.82 2.22
C TYR A 484 -26.27 -35.44 3.60
N GLN A 485 -27.48 -35.96 3.85
CA GLN A 485 -27.89 -36.52 5.14
C GLN A 485 -27.74 -35.52 6.30
N LEU A 486 -27.90 -34.23 5.99
CA LEU A 486 -27.86 -33.13 6.95
C LEU A 486 -29.27 -32.64 7.22
N LYS A 487 -29.48 -32.00 8.37
CA LYS A 487 -30.79 -31.48 8.78
C LYS A 487 -30.78 -29.96 8.84
N CYS A 488 -31.95 -29.38 8.61
CA CYS A 488 -32.18 -27.95 8.78
C CYS A 488 -33.37 -27.68 9.71
N ASP A 489 -33.39 -26.48 10.29
CA ASP A 489 -34.54 -25.98 11.04
C ASP A 489 -34.80 -24.49 10.81
N LYS A 490 -35.97 -24.04 11.29
CA LYS A 490 -36.40 -22.64 11.35
C LYS A 490 -36.58 -22.21 12.79
N ASN A 491 -35.90 -21.15 13.21
CA ASN A 491 -36.00 -20.51 14.54
C ASN A 491 -35.91 -21.47 15.75
N GLN A 492 -35.49 -22.74 15.60
CA GLN A 492 -35.61 -23.73 16.69
C GLN A 492 -34.67 -23.41 17.85
N TYR A 493 -33.42 -23.08 17.53
CA TYR A 493 -32.36 -22.86 18.52
C TYR A 493 -31.95 -21.39 18.68
N PHE A 494 -32.23 -20.58 17.67
CA PHE A 494 -31.76 -19.20 17.52
C PHE A 494 -32.91 -18.27 17.15
N ASN A 495 -32.78 -17.00 17.53
CA ASN A 495 -33.79 -15.97 17.33
C ASN A 495 -33.18 -14.61 16.93
N ILE A 496 -33.99 -13.73 16.37
CA ILE A 496 -33.61 -12.36 15.99
C ILE A 496 -34.01 -11.37 17.09
N THR A 497 -33.05 -11.02 17.94
CA THR A 497 -33.24 -10.04 19.03
C THR A 497 -33.58 -8.64 18.51
N SER A 498 -34.06 -7.76 19.38
CA SER A 498 -34.38 -6.35 19.05
C SER A 498 -33.17 -5.55 18.56
N LYS A 499 -31.96 -5.93 18.97
CA LYS A 499 -30.71 -5.29 18.57
C LYS A 499 -30.10 -5.87 17.30
N ASN A 500 -30.74 -6.84 16.65
CA ASN A 500 -30.18 -7.48 15.48
C ASN A 500 -30.13 -6.53 14.27
N ILE A 501 -29.02 -6.55 13.52
CA ILE A 501 -28.82 -5.72 12.33
C ILE A 501 -29.91 -5.88 11.27
N ALA A 502 -30.52 -7.07 11.14
CA ALA A 502 -31.63 -7.32 10.24
C ALA A 502 -32.82 -6.36 10.44
N ARG A 503 -32.99 -5.80 11.64
CA ARG A 503 -34.05 -4.82 11.96
C ARG A 503 -33.73 -3.39 11.55
N PHE A 504 -32.46 -3.09 11.27
CA PHE A 504 -31.99 -1.75 10.90
C PHE A 504 -31.75 -1.62 9.39
N ILE A 505 -31.81 -2.75 8.66
CA ILE A 505 -31.68 -2.80 7.21
C ILE A 505 -33.03 -2.50 6.56
N GLN A 506 -33.05 -1.62 5.56
CA GLN A 506 -34.21 -1.25 4.76
C GLN A 506 -34.45 -2.26 3.64
N ALA A 507 -34.52 -3.55 3.98
CA ALA A 507 -34.82 -4.63 3.04
C ALA A 507 -36.27 -5.10 3.18
N ASP A 508 -36.83 -5.69 2.13
CA ASP A 508 -38.15 -6.31 2.22
C ASP A 508 -38.13 -7.60 3.01
N ASN A 509 -37.08 -8.40 2.82
CA ASN A 509 -36.91 -9.65 3.54
C ASN A 509 -35.49 -9.75 4.08
N SER A 510 -35.37 -10.17 5.34
CA SER A 510 -34.09 -10.55 5.91
C SER A 510 -34.21 -11.86 6.67
N CYS A 511 -33.26 -12.76 6.45
CA CYS A 511 -33.18 -14.04 7.14
C CYS A 511 -31.72 -14.36 7.46
N THR A 512 -31.41 -14.52 8.75
CA THR A 512 -30.06 -14.95 9.14
C THR A 512 -29.93 -16.45 8.90
N LEU A 513 -28.92 -16.86 8.13
CA LEU A 513 -28.56 -18.26 7.95
C LEU A 513 -27.36 -18.59 8.85
N ARG A 514 -27.62 -19.33 9.93
CA ARG A 514 -26.57 -19.85 10.80
C ARG A 514 -26.21 -21.27 10.37
N ILE A 515 -24.92 -21.54 10.21
CA ILE A 515 -24.43 -22.81 9.67
C ILE A 515 -23.41 -23.37 10.62
N ASN A 516 -23.47 -24.68 10.88
CA ASN A 516 -22.42 -25.35 11.64
C ASN A 516 -21.05 -25.10 11.00
N THR A 517 -20.14 -24.50 11.77
CA THR A 517 -18.81 -24.09 11.31
C THR A 517 -18.00 -25.23 10.69
N LYS A 518 -18.22 -26.48 11.14
CA LYS A 518 -17.53 -27.65 10.59
C LYS A 518 -17.79 -27.86 9.10
N LEU A 519 -19.00 -27.52 8.62
CA LEU A 519 -19.40 -27.73 7.23
C LEU A 519 -18.65 -26.83 6.25
N PHE A 520 -18.18 -25.66 6.68
CA PHE A 520 -17.45 -24.76 5.79
C PHE A 520 -15.98 -24.56 6.17
N VAL A 521 -15.58 -24.91 7.39
CA VAL A 521 -14.16 -24.89 7.79
C VAL A 521 -13.47 -26.20 7.40
N PHE A 522 -13.98 -27.35 7.88
CA PHE A 522 -13.27 -28.63 7.79
C PHE A 522 -13.80 -29.58 6.72
N ASP A 523 -15.07 -29.48 6.34
CA ASP A 523 -15.64 -30.34 5.31
C ASP A 523 -15.08 -29.99 3.91
N THR A 524 -14.81 -31.04 3.14
CA THR A 524 -14.37 -30.93 1.75
C THR A 524 -15.52 -30.55 0.81
N LYS A 525 -16.77 -30.80 1.20
CA LYS A 525 -17.98 -30.49 0.43
C LYS A 525 -18.46 -29.05 0.56
N SER A 526 -17.72 -28.17 1.24
CA SER A 526 -18.14 -26.79 1.49
C SER A 526 -18.53 -26.03 0.21
N ILE A 527 -17.81 -26.22 -0.89
CA ILE A 527 -18.12 -25.56 -2.17
C ILE A 527 -19.44 -26.08 -2.75
N ALA A 528 -19.72 -27.36 -2.58
CA ALA A 528 -21.00 -27.95 -2.98
C ALA A 528 -22.16 -27.40 -2.12
N TYR A 529 -21.96 -27.21 -0.81
CA TYR A 529 -22.96 -26.55 0.05
C TYR A 529 -23.21 -25.09 -0.37
N ALA A 530 -22.16 -24.33 -0.65
CA ALA A 530 -22.28 -22.95 -1.12
C ALA A 530 -23.02 -22.87 -2.46
N LYS A 531 -22.73 -23.80 -3.38
CA LYS A 531 -23.43 -23.92 -4.66
C LYS A 531 -24.90 -24.26 -4.46
N LEU A 532 -25.24 -25.24 -3.62
CA LEU A 532 -26.63 -25.58 -3.33
C LEU A 532 -27.42 -24.38 -2.80
N ILE A 533 -26.86 -23.63 -1.84
CA ILE A 533 -27.50 -22.42 -1.31
C ILE A 533 -27.72 -21.39 -2.42
N ALA A 534 -26.71 -21.16 -3.25
CA ALA A 534 -26.79 -20.21 -4.36
C ALA A 534 -27.84 -20.61 -5.40
N ASP A 535 -27.90 -21.89 -5.77
CA ASP A 535 -28.85 -22.43 -6.73
C ASP A 535 -30.29 -22.31 -6.20
N MET A 536 -30.53 -22.64 -4.92
CA MET A 536 -31.85 -22.48 -4.28
C MET A 536 -32.27 -21.01 -4.20
N PHE A 537 -31.34 -20.10 -3.89
CA PHE A 537 -31.65 -18.67 -3.83
C PHE A 537 -32.00 -18.12 -5.22
N ASN A 538 -31.25 -18.48 -6.27
CA ASN A 538 -31.58 -18.09 -7.64
C ASN A 538 -32.92 -18.68 -8.09
N GLN A 539 -33.16 -19.98 -7.84
CA GLN A 539 -34.36 -20.66 -8.32
C GLN A 539 -35.65 -20.12 -7.69
N TYR A 540 -35.63 -19.77 -6.40
CA TYR A 540 -36.85 -19.41 -5.68
C TYR A 540 -36.98 -17.93 -5.37
N LEU A 541 -35.87 -17.21 -5.14
CA LEU A 541 -35.91 -15.81 -4.68
C LEU A 541 -35.67 -14.81 -5.82
N GLU A 542 -34.95 -15.22 -6.88
CA GLU A 542 -34.66 -14.38 -8.04
C GLU A 542 -34.69 -15.17 -9.38
N PRO A 543 -35.80 -15.88 -9.69
CA PRO A 543 -35.88 -16.77 -10.86
C PRO A 543 -35.82 -16.05 -12.21
N ASP A 544 -36.23 -14.78 -12.24
CA ASP A 544 -36.38 -14.00 -13.48
C ASP A 544 -35.04 -13.49 -14.03
N VAL A 545 -33.97 -13.57 -13.24
CA VAL A 545 -32.65 -13.09 -13.62
C VAL A 545 -31.78 -14.27 -14.02
N VAL A 546 -31.58 -14.45 -15.33
CA VAL A 546 -30.60 -15.42 -15.84
C VAL A 546 -29.20 -14.92 -15.52
N LYS A 547 -28.61 -15.45 -14.46
CA LYS A 547 -27.22 -15.14 -14.08
C LYS A 547 -26.31 -16.16 -14.74
N ALA A 548 -25.39 -15.69 -15.58
CA ALA A 548 -24.32 -16.54 -16.04
C ALA A 548 -23.50 -17.00 -14.82
N ILE A 549 -23.30 -18.31 -14.65
CA ILE A 549 -22.19 -18.79 -13.83
C ILE A 549 -20.96 -18.10 -14.42
N PRO A 550 -20.20 -17.31 -13.63
CA PRO A 550 -19.08 -16.55 -14.18
C PRO A 550 -18.22 -17.50 -15.02
N THR A 551 -18.05 -17.24 -16.32
CA THR A 551 -17.31 -18.12 -17.25
C THR A 551 -15.90 -18.41 -16.71
N GLU A 552 -15.38 -17.49 -15.90
CA GLU A 552 -14.19 -17.57 -15.04
C GLU A 552 -14.13 -18.85 -14.17
N MET A 553 -15.26 -19.30 -13.62
CA MET A 553 -15.38 -20.48 -12.74
C MET A 553 -15.24 -21.82 -13.48
N LEU A 554 -15.52 -21.83 -14.78
CA LEU A 554 -15.50 -23.02 -15.63
C LEU A 554 -14.18 -23.16 -16.39
N SER A 555 -13.43 -22.06 -16.55
CA SER A 555 -12.19 -22.03 -17.31
C SER A 555 -10.97 -22.19 -16.39
N ARG A 556 -10.02 -23.04 -16.81
CA ARG A 556 -8.81 -23.34 -16.04
C ARG A 556 -7.82 -22.17 -15.93
N CYS A 557 -8.03 -21.07 -16.67
CA CYS A 557 -6.99 -20.07 -16.93
C CYS A 557 -7.42 -18.62 -17.27
N LYS A 558 -8.69 -18.21 -17.21
CA LYS A 558 -9.03 -16.80 -17.52
C LYS A 558 -9.98 -16.20 -16.48
N GLU A 559 -9.43 -15.22 -15.76
CA GLU A 559 -10.06 -14.27 -14.83
C GLU A 559 -10.32 -14.78 -13.40
N ALA A 560 -10.02 -13.90 -12.45
CA ALA A 560 -9.49 -14.22 -11.12
C ALA A 560 -10.57 -14.46 -10.06
N PHE A 561 -10.52 -15.61 -9.40
CA PHE A 561 -11.43 -15.94 -8.29
C PHE A 561 -10.74 -15.82 -6.92
N GLY A 562 -10.15 -14.66 -6.63
CA GLY A 562 -9.56 -14.34 -5.33
C GLY A 562 -10.07 -13.01 -4.80
N MET A 563 -10.24 -12.91 -3.48
CA MET A 563 -10.42 -11.65 -2.79
C MET A 563 -9.10 -10.85 -2.84
N GLU A 564 -8.91 -10.00 -3.85
CA GLU A 564 -7.74 -9.12 -4.11
C GLU A 564 -6.37 -9.83 -4.35
N GLY A 565 -5.54 -9.24 -5.22
CA GLY A 565 -4.13 -9.62 -5.43
C GLY A 565 -3.80 -10.65 -6.53
N TYR A 566 -4.80 -11.18 -7.25
CA TYR A 566 -4.56 -12.13 -8.35
C TYR A 566 -4.87 -11.60 -9.76
N GLU A 567 -5.52 -10.44 -9.88
CA GLU A 567 -5.78 -9.79 -11.17
C GLU A 567 -4.47 -9.36 -11.88
N ASP A 568 -3.42 -9.04 -11.10
CA ASP A 568 -2.14 -8.51 -11.62
C ASP A 568 -1.00 -9.53 -11.75
N THR A 569 -1.21 -10.82 -11.42
CA THR A 569 -0.13 -11.83 -11.38
C THR A 569 -0.16 -12.88 -12.50
N LEU A 570 -1.03 -12.69 -13.50
CA LEU A 570 -1.15 -13.54 -14.69
C LEU A 570 -0.73 -12.84 -16.00
N ILE A 571 0.07 -11.77 -15.92
CA ILE A 571 0.63 -11.04 -17.08
C ILE A 571 2.15 -11.21 -17.19
#